data_AF-A0A6N6T661-F1
#
_entry.id   AF-A0A6N6T661-F1
#
_cell.length_a   1.000
_cell.length_b   1.000
_cell.length_c   1.000
_cell.angle_alpha   90.00
_cell.angle_beta   90.00
_cell.angle_gamma   90.00
#
_symmetry.space_group_name_H-M   'P 1'
#
loop_
_entity.id
_entity.type
_entity.pdbx_description
1 polymer ?
#
loop_
_entity_poly.entity_id
_entity_poly.type
_entity_poly.pdbx_seq_one_letter_code
_entity_poly.pdbx_strand_id
1 'polypeptide(L)' 'MSETQPKYIPQIYIPPLPSVLVCPHCKRQVGMRREGADWREVYQCQEHGRVTPMRSAVSHRGAEWPDWSAA' A
#
# COMPACT_ATOMS: atom_id res chain seq x y z
N MET A 1 24.60 35.22 31.54
CA MET A 1 24.32 33.80 31.29
C MET A 1 23.02 33.78 30.51
N SER A 2 23.07 33.59 29.18
CA SER A 2 21.90 33.72 28.31
C SER A 2 21.34 32.32 28.03
N GLU A 3 20.23 32.01 28.66
CA GLU A 3 19.53 30.73 28.51
C GLU A 3 18.96 30.62 27.09
N THR A 4 19.37 29.57 26.37
CA THR A 4 18.92 29.33 25.00
C THR A 4 17.56 28.63 25.06
N GLN A 5 16.49 29.34 24.70
CA GLN A 5 15.16 28.73 24.63
C GLN A 5 15.13 27.57 23.62
N PRO A 6 14.46 26.45 23.92
CA PRO A 6 14.31 25.35 22.98
C PRO A 6 13.44 25.78 21.80
N LYS A 7 13.99 25.65 20.59
CA LYS A 7 13.29 25.93 19.33
C LYS A 7 12.12 24.96 19.19
N TYR A 8 10.89 25.48 19.17
CA TYR A 8 9.69 24.70 18.84
C TYR A 8 9.79 24.21 17.39
N ILE A 9 9.90 22.89 17.21
CA ILE A 9 9.83 22.22 15.91
C ILE A 9 8.37 21.77 15.74
N PRO A 10 7.58 22.38 14.84
CA PRO A 10 6.24 21.89 14.59
C PRO A 10 6.31 20.45 14.07
N GLN A 11 5.65 19.53 14.75
CA GLN A 11 5.50 18.17 14.27
C GLN A 11 4.64 18.20 13.00
N ILE A 12 5.28 18.10 11.84
CA ILE A 12 4.59 17.94 10.57
C ILE A 12 3.91 16.56 10.62
N TYR A 13 2.59 16.54 10.72
CA TYR A 13 1.81 15.32 10.57
C TYR A 13 1.91 14.85 9.12
N ILE A 14 2.70 13.79 8.88
CA ILE A 14 2.73 13.09 7.60
C ILE A 14 1.69 11.96 7.73
N PRO A 15 0.57 12.01 6.99
CA PRO A 15 -0.39 10.92 7.04
C PRO A 15 0.30 9.62 6.60
N PRO A 16 0.01 8.48 7.25
CA PRO A 16 0.53 7.20 6.80
C PRO A 16 0.12 6.97 5.35
N LEU A 17 1.08 6.56 4.52
CA LEU A 17 0.82 6.21 3.12
C LEU A 17 -0.35 5.19 3.08
N PRO A 18 -1.33 5.37 2.18
CA PRO A 18 -2.44 4.44 2.10
C PRO A 18 -1.89 3.04 1.77
N SER A 19 -2.09 2.08 2.69
CA SER A 19 -1.70 0.71 2.46
C SER A 19 -2.44 0.17 1.23
N VAL A 20 -1.71 -0.28 0.21
CA VAL A 20 -2.32 -0.84 -1.00
C VAL A 20 -2.43 -2.35 -0.87
N LEU A 21 -3.50 -2.91 -1.44
CA LEU A 21 -3.70 -4.36 -1.49
C LEU A 21 -3.09 -4.90 -2.76
N VAL A 22 -2.18 -5.87 -2.61
CA VAL A 22 -1.41 -6.46 -3.72
C VAL A 22 -1.55 -7.98 -3.77
N CYS A 23 -1.34 -8.53 -4.95
CA CYS A 23 -1.31 -9.97 -5.19
C CYS A 23 -0.10 -10.59 -4.48
N PRO A 24 -0.26 -11.68 -3.71
CA PRO A 24 0.86 -12.31 -3.02
C PRO A 24 1.90 -12.90 -4.00
N HIS A 25 1.50 -13.28 -5.22
CA HIS A 25 2.35 -13.92 -6.21
C HIS A 25 3.23 -12.92 -6.98
N CYS A 26 2.61 -11.88 -7.58
CA CYS A 26 3.31 -10.95 -8.47
C CYS A 26 3.38 -9.51 -7.94
N LYS A 27 2.90 -9.25 -6.71
CA LYS A 27 2.88 -7.93 -6.06
C LYS A 27 2.16 -6.81 -6.83
N ARG A 28 1.43 -7.14 -7.91
CA ARG A 28 0.53 -6.20 -8.62
C ARG A 28 -0.62 -5.79 -7.72
N GLN A 29 -1.08 -4.55 -7.86
CA GLN A 29 -2.31 -4.10 -7.21
C GLN A 29 -3.47 -4.99 -7.67
N VAL A 30 -4.30 -5.42 -6.72
CA VAL A 30 -5.50 -6.21 -7.01
C VAL A 30 -6.71 -5.29 -7.14
N GLY A 31 -7.64 -5.67 -8.02
CA GLY A 31 -8.98 -5.09 -8.03
C GLY A 31 -9.81 -5.66 -6.89
N MET A 32 -10.62 -4.83 -6.24
CA MET A 32 -11.64 -5.27 -5.29
C MET A 32 -13.00 -5.20 -5.97
N ARG A 33 -13.77 -6.28 -5.90
CA ARG A 33 -15.20 -6.30 -6.20
C ARG A 33 -15.97 -6.86 -5.02
N ARG A 34 -17.21 -6.44 -4.84
CA ARG A 34 -18.12 -7.07 -3.86
C ARG A 34 -18.99 -8.08 -4.59
N GLU A 35 -19.19 -9.24 -3.98
CA GLU A 35 -19.95 -10.33 -4.58
C GLU A 35 -20.88 -11.01 -3.56
N GLY A 36 -22.04 -11.46 -4.04
CA GLY A 36 -23.05 -12.18 -3.26
C GLY A 36 -23.97 -11.27 -2.45
N ALA A 37 -25.00 -11.87 -1.84
CA ALA A 37 -25.96 -11.17 -1.00
C ALA A 37 -25.32 -10.56 0.26
N ASP A 38 -24.22 -11.17 0.74
CA ASP A 38 -23.47 -10.73 1.92
C ASP A 38 -22.39 -9.67 1.63
N TRP A 39 -22.33 -9.14 0.40
CA TRP A 39 -21.36 -8.10 0.01
C TRP A 39 -19.90 -8.46 0.33
N ARG A 40 -19.53 -9.74 0.19
CA ARG A 40 -18.18 -10.19 0.49
C ARG A 40 -17.17 -9.55 -0.45
N GLU A 41 -16.08 -9.05 0.12
CA GLU A 41 -14.97 -8.49 -0.63
C GLU A 41 -14.19 -9.62 -1.32
N VAL A 42 -14.12 -9.53 -2.64
CA VAL A 42 -13.37 -10.46 -3.48
C VAL A 42 -12.29 -9.67 -4.19
N TYR A 43 -11.06 -10.16 -4.08
CA TYR A 43 -9.89 -9.53 -4.69
C TYR A 43 -9.42 -10.35 -5.89
N GLN A 44 -9.14 -9.65 -6.99
CA GLN A 44 -8.77 -10.26 -8.26
C GLN A 44 -7.49 -9.64 -8.82
N CYS A 45 -6.52 -10.50 -9.10
CA CYS A 45 -5.33 -10.20 -9.87
C CYS A 45 -5.59 -10.54 -11.35
N GLN A 46 -5.12 -9.70 -12.27
CA GLN A 46 -5.30 -9.95 -13.71
C GLN A 46 -4.60 -11.23 -14.20
N GLU A 47 -3.48 -11.62 -13.59
CA GLU A 47 -2.71 -12.81 -14.00
C GLU A 47 -3.09 -14.07 -13.21
N HIS A 48 -3.35 -13.93 -11.91
CA HIS A 48 -3.52 -15.07 -10.99
C HIS A 48 -4.99 -15.32 -10.61
N GLY A 49 -5.92 -14.51 -11.10
CA GLY A 49 -7.34 -14.62 -10.76
C GLY A 49 -7.64 -14.23 -9.32
N ARG A 50 -8.53 -14.97 -8.65
CA ARG A 50 -8.97 -14.68 -7.29
C ARG A 50 -7.85 -14.98 -6.30
N VAL A 51 -7.47 -13.99 -5.50
CA VAL A 51 -6.37 -14.10 -4.52
C VAL A 51 -6.77 -13.52 -3.17
N THR A 52 -6.14 -14.00 -2.09
CA THR A 52 -6.17 -13.30 -0.81
C THR A 52 -5.08 -12.22 -0.84
N PRO A 53 -5.42 -10.93 -0.77
CA PRO A 53 -4.43 -9.88 -0.94
C PRO A 53 -3.55 -9.75 0.30
N MET A 54 -2.39 -9.15 0.08
CA MET A 54 -1.49 -8.70 1.14
C MET A 54 -1.47 -7.17 1.20
N ARG A 55 -1.30 -6.61 2.40
CA ARG A 55 -1.09 -5.17 2.58
C ARG A 55 0.36 -4.83 2.27
N SER A 56 0.58 -3.87 1.38
CA SER A 56 1.88 -3.23 1.15
C SER A 56 1.85 -1.81 1.70
N ALA A 57 2.86 -1.46 2.49
CA ALA A 57 3.09 -0.08 2.93
C ALA A 57 3.63 0.80 1.79
N VAL A 58 4.06 0.18 0.69
CA VAL A 58 4.58 0.87 -0.49
C VAL A 58 3.47 0.96 -1.52
N SER A 59 2.84 2.13 -1.61
CA SER A 59 1.95 2.48 -2.71
C SER A 59 2.84 2.87 -3.91
N HIS A 60 3.20 1.92 -4.77
CA HIS A 60 3.84 2.25 -6.05
C HIS A 60 2.82 2.98 -6.93
N ARG A 61 2.79 4.32 -6.84
CA ARG A 61 2.01 5.19 -7.74
C ARG A 61 2.77 5.54 -9.04
N GLY A 62 4.02 5.10 -9.17
CA GLY A 62 4.86 5.30 -10.35
C GLY A 62 4.87 4.08 -11.28
N ALA A 63 5.09 4.32 -12.58
CA ALA A 63 5.23 3.30 -13.63
C ALA A 63 6.46 2.37 -13.46
N GLU A 64 7.30 2.68 -12.48
CA GLU A 64 8.52 1.99 -12.14
C GLU A 64 8.20 0.83 -11.18
N TRP A 65 7.86 -0.28 -11.81
CA TRP A 65 8.00 -1.60 -11.21
C TRP A 65 9.48 -1.81 -10.89
N PRO A 66 9.86 -2.09 -9.63
CA PRO A 66 11.17 -2.66 -9.41
C PRO A 66 11.17 -4.02 -10.10
N ASP A 67 12.10 -4.22 -11.03
CA ASP A 67 12.35 -5.52 -11.62
C ASP A 67 12.96 -6.43 -10.54
N TRP A 68 12.10 -7.12 -9.80
CA TRP A 68 12.50 -8.14 -8.83
C TRP A 68 12.86 -9.47 -9.50
N SER A 69 12.94 -9.49 -10.84
CA SER A 69 13.42 -10.62 -11.63
C SER A 69 14.93 -10.87 -11.45
N ALA A 70 15.66 -9.92 -10.84
CA ALA A 70 17.03 -10.11 -10.39
C ALA A 70 17.05 -10.75 -8.99
N ALA A 71 16.84 -12.08 -8.94
CA ALA A 71 17.17 -12.91 -7.78
C ALA A 71 18.29 -13.88 -8.17
#